data_AF-A0A2D5UE10-F1
#
_entry.id   AF-A0A2D5UE10-F1
#
_cell.length_a   1.000
_cell.length_b   1.000
_cell.length_c   1.000
_cell.angle_alpha   90.00
_cell.angle_beta   90.00
_cell.angle_gamma   90.00
#
_symmetry.space_group_name_H-M   'P 1'
#
loop_
_entity.id
_entity.type
_entity.pdbx_description
1 polymer ?
#
loop_
_entity_poly.entity_id
_entity_poly.type
_entity_poly.pdbx_seq_one_letter_code
_entity_poly.pdbx_strand_id
1 'polypeptide(L)'
;MRGLPARVARHTCRDKPLRWHIDYFRRHARFIGVWGIPSTDPETEERQARALLSLAREAAGPSALPAPGFGASDSRCPAHLFYWGDSAPQLRPISSDH
;
A
#
# COMPACT_ATOMS: atom_id res chain seq x y z
N MET A 1 0.12 3.04 18.77
CA MET A 1 -0.10 2.06 17.67
C MET A 1 0.04 0.62 18.18
N ARG A 2 -1.03 -0.02 18.66
CA ARG A 2 -0.99 -1.47 18.94
C ARG A 2 -1.28 -2.22 17.65
N GLY A 3 -0.50 -3.26 17.35
CA GLY A 3 -0.78 -4.18 16.23
C GLY A 3 -0.13 -3.88 14.88
N LEU A 4 0.57 -2.74 14.69
CA LEU A 4 1.30 -2.48 13.43
C LEU A 4 2.40 -3.53 13.17
N PRO A 5 3.30 -3.87 14.14
CA PRO A 5 4.31 -4.90 13.90
C PRO A 5 3.71 -6.26 13.51
N ALA A 6 2.60 -6.65 14.15
CA ALA A 6 1.90 -7.90 13.83
C ALA A 6 1.27 -7.87 12.43
N ARG A 7 0.70 -6.74 12.00
CA ARG A 7 0.17 -6.56 10.64
C ARG A 7 1.29 -6.61 9.59
N VAL A 8 2.42 -5.96 9.86
CA VAL A 8 3.60 -6.00 8.97
C VAL A 8 4.16 -7.43 8.89
N ALA A 9 4.34 -8.12 10.01
CA ALA A 9 4.79 -9.51 10.04
C ALA A 9 3.83 -10.43 9.26
N ARG A 10 2.52 -10.21 9.40
CA ARG A 10 1.52 -10.93 8.61
C ARG A 10 1.69 -10.68 7.11
N HIS A 11 1.79 -9.43 6.66
CA HIS A 11 1.86 -9.11 5.22
C HIS A 11 3.19 -9.43 4.56
N THR A 12 4.28 -9.49 5.34
CA THR A 12 5.59 -9.92 4.86
C THR A 12 5.66 -11.43 4.65
N CYS A 13 5.03 -12.21 5.53
CA CYS A 13 4.96 -13.68 5.42
C CYS A 13 4.22 -14.13 4.16
N ARG A 14 4.81 -15.01 3.36
CA ARG A 14 4.19 -15.50 2.11
C ARG A 14 3.20 -16.63 2.37
N ASP A 15 3.59 -17.61 3.18
CA ASP A 15 2.82 -18.83 3.42
C ASP A 15 1.98 -18.67 4.68
N LYS A 16 0.71 -18.32 4.47
CA LYS A 16 -0.26 -18.10 5.55
C LYS A 16 -1.70 -18.31 5.05
N PRO A 17 -2.65 -18.60 5.96
CA PRO A 17 -4.07 -18.53 5.63
C PRO A 17 -4.42 -17.12 5.14
N LEU A 18 -5.02 -17.02 3.96
CA LEU A 18 -5.41 -15.73 3.38
C LEU A 18 -6.69 -15.25 4.01
N ARG A 19 -6.70 -13.98 4.44
CA ARG A 19 -7.88 -13.38 5.06
C ARG A 19 -8.19 -12.01 4.50
N TRP A 20 -7.20 -11.23 4.09
CA TRP A 20 -7.39 -9.86 3.58
C TRP A 20 -6.99 -9.75 2.11
N HIS A 21 -7.54 -8.76 1.40
CA HIS A 21 -7.27 -8.54 -0.03
C HIS A 21 -5.77 -8.52 -0.37
N ILE A 22 -4.97 -7.86 0.48
CA ILE A 22 -3.51 -7.79 0.32
C ILE A 22 -2.82 -9.16 0.49
N ASP A 23 -3.39 -10.11 1.24
CA ASP A 23 -2.81 -11.44 1.39
C ASP A 23 -2.87 -12.21 0.05
N TYR A 24 -3.97 -12.08 -0.69
CA TYR A 24 -4.12 -12.66 -2.03
C TYR A 24 -3.15 -12.05 -3.01
N PHE A 25 -3.10 -10.70 -3.07
CA PHE A 25 -2.17 -9.98 -3.94
C PHE A 25 -0.71 -10.35 -3.67
N ARG A 26 -0.33 -10.47 -2.38
CA ARG A 26 1.03 -10.78 -1.94
C ARG A 26 1.55 -12.14 -2.42
N ARG A 27 0.70 -13.10 -2.77
CA ARG A 27 1.15 -14.37 -3.38
C ARG A 27 1.78 -14.18 -4.76
N HIS A 28 1.34 -13.15 -5.49
CA HIS A 28 1.72 -12.88 -6.88
C HIS A 28 2.68 -11.69 -7.00
N ALA A 29 2.89 -10.92 -5.92
CA ALA A 29 3.76 -9.76 -5.91
C ALA A 29 5.04 -9.99 -5.09
N ARG A 30 6.17 -9.44 -5.55
CA ARG A 30 7.40 -9.35 -4.74
C ARG A 30 7.23 -8.23 -3.70
N PHE A 31 7.54 -8.54 -2.45
CA PHE A 31 7.60 -7.52 -1.40
C PHE A 31 8.94 -6.80 -1.45
N ILE A 32 8.88 -5.47 -1.41
CA ILE A 32 10.06 -4.60 -1.46
C ILE A 32 10.24 -3.89 -0.11
N GLY A 33 9.15 -3.48 0.55
CA GLY A 33 9.22 -2.80 1.84
C GLY A 33 7.86 -2.38 2.39
N VAL A 34 7.87 -1.77 3.57
CA VAL A 34 6.72 -1.10 4.18
C VAL A 34 7.12 0.34 4.50
N TRP A 35 6.22 1.28 4.19
CA TRP A 35 6.28 2.64 4.74
C TRP A 35 5.24 2.77 5.87
N GLY A 36 5.71 2.98 7.09
CA GLY A 36 4.85 3.31 8.23
C GLY A 36 4.68 4.83 8.38
N ILE A 37 3.44 5.31 8.37
CA ILE A 37 3.12 6.72 8.62
C ILE A 37 2.40 6.80 9.98
N PRO A 38 3.11 7.14 11.07
CA PRO A 38 2.46 7.34 12.36
C PRO A 38 1.63 8.63 12.32
N SER A 39 0.34 8.50 12.60
CA SER A 39 -0.56 9.65 12.67
C SER A 39 -1.69 9.39 13.67
N THR A 40 -2.19 10.45 14.28
CA THR A 40 -3.41 10.47 15.10
C THR A 40 -4.58 11.11 14.35
N ASP A 41 -4.34 11.71 13.18
CA ASP A 41 -5.37 12.31 12.34
C ASP A 41 -6.06 11.23 11.49
N PRO A 42 -7.38 10.99 11.68
CA PRO A 42 -8.13 9.97 10.95
C PRO A 42 -8.18 10.23 9.43
N GLU A 43 -8.00 11.46 8.97
CA GLU A 43 -8.00 11.78 7.53
C GLU A 43 -6.66 11.49 6.85
N THR A 44 -5.63 11.13 7.62
CA THR A 44 -4.29 10.89 7.07
C THR A 44 -4.31 9.83 5.98
N GLU A 45 -4.99 8.71 6.21
CA GLU A 45 -5.07 7.62 5.22
C GLU A 45 -5.68 8.09 3.90
N GLU A 46 -6.80 8.81 3.96
CA GLU A 46 -7.50 9.30 2.78
C GLU A 46 -6.67 10.33 2.01
N ARG A 47 -5.98 11.22 2.72
CA ARG A 47 -5.06 12.22 2.14
C ARG A 47 -3.87 11.55 1.45
N GLN A 48 -3.26 10.54 2.08
CA GLN A 48 -2.14 9.79 1.48
C GLN A 48 -2.60 9.01 0.25
N ALA A 49 -3.73 8.31 0.31
CA ALA A 49 -4.25 7.57 -0.83
C ALA A 49 -4.60 8.48 -2.01
N ARG A 50 -5.19 9.67 -1.77
CA ARG A 50 -5.42 10.67 -2.82
C ARG A 50 -4.12 11.17 -3.44
N ALA A 51 -3.11 11.51 -2.63
CA ALA A 51 -1.82 11.98 -3.12
C ALA A 51 -1.12 10.91 -3.98
N LEU A 52 -1.09 9.66 -3.50
CA LEU A 52 -0.52 8.53 -4.24
C LEU A 52 -1.27 8.26 -5.55
N LEU A 53 -2.60 8.38 -5.55
CA LEU A 53 -3.39 8.23 -6.77
C LEU A 53 -3.07 9.32 -7.81
N SER A 54 -2.94 10.58 -7.39
CA SER A 54 -2.57 11.67 -8.29
C SER A 54 -1.21 11.40 -8.95
N LEU A 55 -0.21 11.06 -8.14
CA LEU A 55 1.14 10.73 -8.63
C LEU A 55 1.14 9.49 -9.54
N ALA A 56 0.37 8.45 -9.19
CA ALA A 56 0.24 7.27 -10.03
C ALA A 56 -0.43 7.59 -11.37
N ARG A 57 -1.40 8.51 -11.41
CA ARG A 57 -2.04 8.99 -12.65
C ARG A 57 -1.08 9.80 -13.51
N GLU A 58 -0.20 10.60 -12.92
CA GLU A 58 0.87 11.28 -13.65
C GLU A 58 1.83 10.26 -14.29
N ALA A 59 2.14 9.18 -13.58
CA ALA A 59 3.06 8.14 -14.05
C ALA A 59 2.45 7.18 -15.09
N ALA A 60 1.20 6.75 -14.91
CA ALA A 60 0.60 5.64 -15.65
C ALA A 60 -0.77 5.96 -16.26
N GLY A 61 -1.23 7.21 -16.15
CA GLY A 61 -2.49 7.66 -16.73
C GLY A 61 -3.70 6.85 -16.24
N PRO A 62 -4.61 6.43 -17.15
CA PRO A 62 -5.79 5.63 -16.80
C PRO A 62 -5.45 4.30 -16.11
N SER A 63 -4.27 3.73 -16.36
CA SER A 63 -3.84 2.45 -15.79
C SER A 63 -3.45 2.54 -14.31
N ALA A 64 -3.39 3.74 -13.73
CA ALA A 64 -3.03 3.97 -12.32
C ALA A 64 -3.92 3.22 -11.31
N LEU A 65 -5.15 2.86 -11.70
CA LEU A 65 -6.11 2.10 -10.90
C LEU A 65 -6.34 0.71 -11.53
N PRO A 66 -5.43 -0.25 -11.34
CA PRO A 66 -5.54 -1.57 -11.97
C PRO A 66 -6.70 -2.41 -11.41
N ALA A 67 -7.15 -2.10 -10.19
CA ALA A 67 -8.24 -2.79 -9.51
C ALA A 67 -9.04 -1.80 -8.64
N PRO A 68 -10.05 -1.11 -9.21
CA PRO A 68 -10.95 -0.23 -8.45
C PRO A 68 -11.56 -0.94 -7.23
N GLY A 69 -11.66 -0.24 -6.11
CA GLY A 69 -12.19 -0.73 -4.84
C GLY A 69 -11.23 -1.60 -4.02
N PHE A 70 -10.05 -1.96 -4.54
CA PHE A 70 -9.12 -2.81 -3.82
C PHE A 70 -8.66 -2.16 -2.52
N GLY A 71 -9.00 -2.77 -1.38
CA GLY A 71 -8.62 -2.29 -0.05
C GLY A 71 -9.30 -0.99 0.38
N ALA A 72 -10.37 -0.55 -0.30
CA ALA A 72 -11.07 0.71 -0.02
C ALA A 72 -12.45 0.51 0.63
N SER A 73 -12.73 -0.65 1.25
CA SER A 73 -14.08 -1.00 1.74
C SER A 73 -14.57 -0.09 2.87
N ASP A 74 -13.67 0.52 3.63
CA ASP A 74 -13.90 1.44 4.73
C ASP A 74 -13.47 2.89 4.43
N SER A 75 -13.15 3.17 3.16
CA SER A 75 -12.61 4.46 2.70
C SER A 75 -13.45 5.03 1.56
N ARG A 76 -13.39 6.35 1.37
CA ARG A 76 -13.96 7.02 0.19
C ARG A 76 -13.01 7.03 -1.00
N CYS A 77 -11.80 6.49 -0.85
CA CYS A 77 -10.82 6.42 -1.91
C CYS A 77 -11.23 5.44 -3.02
N PRO A 78 -10.90 5.71 -4.29
CA PRO A 78 -11.22 4.80 -5.40
C PRO A 78 -10.54 3.42 -5.30
N ALA A 79 -9.35 3.34 -4.69
CA ALA A 79 -8.63 2.12 -4.36
C ALA A 79 -7.42 2.44 -3.45
N HIS A 80 -6.81 1.41 -2.87
CA HIS A 80 -5.53 1.46 -2.15
C HIS A 80 -4.42 0.65 -2.86
N LEU A 81 -4.67 0.22 -4.11
CA LEU A 81 -3.65 -0.38 -4.99
C LEU A 81 -3.44 0.53 -6.20
N PHE A 82 -2.21 0.98 -6.39
CA PHE A 82 -1.83 1.91 -7.45
C PHE A 82 -0.76 1.31 -8.35
N TYR A 83 -0.92 1.49 -9.66
CA TYR A 83 0.07 1.11 -10.65
C TYR A 83 0.90 2.32 -11.08
N TRP A 84 2.21 2.14 -11.14
CA TRP A 84 3.17 3.23 -11.38
C TRP A 84 3.90 3.11 -12.73
N GLY A 85 3.56 2.13 -13.57
CA GLY A 85 4.29 1.86 -14.81
C GLY A 85 5.78 1.58 -14.54
N ASP A 86 6.63 2.08 -15.43
CA ASP A 86 8.08 2.03 -15.29
C ASP A 86 8.63 3.06 -14.29
N SER A 87 7.79 3.97 -13.81
CA SER A 87 8.15 5.06 -12.89
C SER A 87 7.96 4.67 -11.42
N ALA A 88 8.11 3.39 -11.08
CA ALA A 88 7.92 2.92 -9.71
C ALA A 88 8.82 3.71 -8.72
N PRO A 89 8.27 4.20 -7.60
CA PRO A 89 9.06 4.96 -6.64
C PRO A 89 10.20 4.10 -6.10
N GLN A 90 11.41 4.66 -6.07
CA GLN A 90 12.59 4.02 -5.53
C GLN A 90 12.43 3.88 -4.02
N LEU A 91 11.99 2.71 -3.56
CA LEU A 91 11.94 2.40 -2.13
C LEU A 91 13.36 2.27 -1.61
N ARG A 92 13.80 3.24 -0.81
CA ARG A 92 15.04 3.10 -0.04
C ARG A 92 14.75 2.27 1.21
N PRO A 93 15.59 1.27 1.53
CA PRO A 93 15.54 0.63 2.84
C PRO A 93 15.61 1.72 3.91
N ILE A 94 14.78 1.60 4.96
CA ILE A 94 14.99 2.39 6.16
C ILE A 94 16.35 1.94 6.69
N SER A 95 17.39 2.78 6.59
CA SER A 95 18.68 2.48 7.18
C SER A 95 18.46 2.31 8.67
N SER A 96 18.76 1.11 9.18
CA SER A 96 18.87 0.86 10.61
C SER A 96 20.19 1.44 11.11
N ASP A 97 20.30 2.76 11.06
CA ASP A 97 21.30 3.46 11.85
C ASP A 97 20.82 3.43 13.30
N HIS A 98 21.73 2.97 14.15
CA HIS A 98 21.53 2.52 15.53
C HIS A 98 21.07 3.64 16.46
#